data_AF-A0A1I3LQU1-F1
#
_entry.id   AF-A0A1I3LQU1-F1
#
_cell.length_a   1.000
_cell.length_b   1.000
_cell.length_c   1.000
_cell.angle_alpha   90.00
_cell.angle_beta   90.00
_cell.angle_gamma   90.00
#
_symmetry.space_group_name_H-M   'P 1'
#
loop_
_entity.id
_entity.type
_entity.pdbx_description
1 polymer ?
#
loop_
_entity_poly.entity_id
_entity_poly.type
_entity_poly.pdbx_seq_one_letter_code
_entity_poly.pdbx_strand_id
1 'polypeptide(L)'
;MSDDKTTDTAPDNPKTEGAPEAILPERKLINKHAILEKNATLLLVSSLIVVAIGGLVEIAPLFYLQNTIEKVEGVRPYTPLELKGRDIYIREGCYVCHSQMIRPMRDEVERYGHFSLAAESMYDHPFQWGSKRTGPDLARVGGRYSDAWHIDHMQDPRSVVPESIMPAYPHLIETPLDFEHVGDHLSAQIMVGVPYTEDNVAFARADVVAQVDPDSARYDALLEAYPGANIRNFDGRAEITELDALIAYLQVLGTMVDFSTYEVETSR
;
A
#
# COMPACT_ATOMS: atom_id res chain seq x y z
N MET A 1 42.79 -16.94 -91.81
CA MET A 1 43.95 -16.03 -91.85
C MET A 1 43.41 -14.65 -91.51
N SER A 2 43.93 -14.05 -90.43
CA SER A 2 43.90 -12.61 -90.12
C SER A 2 42.60 -12.00 -89.56
N ASP A 3 42.61 -11.82 -88.24
CA ASP A 3 42.38 -10.60 -87.44
C ASP A 3 41.71 -9.38 -88.10
N ASP A 4 40.70 -8.79 -87.41
CA ASP A 4 40.69 -7.38 -86.93
C ASP A 4 39.37 -7.14 -86.15
N LYS A 5 39.34 -7.06 -84.81
CA LYS A 5 39.54 -5.86 -83.97
C LYS A 5 38.63 -4.66 -84.33
N THR A 6 37.50 -4.57 -83.63
CA THR A 6 36.80 -3.30 -83.38
C THR A 6 36.50 -3.21 -81.88
N THR A 7 37.47 -2.73 -81.12
CA THR A 7 37.27 -2.29 -79.74
C THR A 7 36.94 -0.80 -79.77
N ASP A 8 35.71 -0.51 -79.38
CA ASP A 8 35.13 0.82 -79.17
C ASP A 8 35.96 1.61 -78.15
N THR A 9 36.40 2.80 -78.57
CA THR A 9 37.22 3.72 -77.78
C THR A 9 36.31 4.52 -76.84
N ALA A 10 36.24 4.12 -75.58
CA ALA A 10 35.76 4.99 -74.51
C ALA A 10 36.83 6.08 -74.21
N PRO A 11 36.45 7.35 -74.06
CA PRO A 11 37.41 8.43 -73.87
C PRO A 11 38.04 8.39 -72.48
N ASP A 12 39.32 8.76 -72.44
CA ASP A 12 40.14 9.02 -71.27
C ASP A 12 39.37 9.88 -70.25
N ASN A 13 39.01 9.30 -69.10
CA ASN A 13 38.44 10.07 -67.99
C ASN A 13 39.60 10.40 -67.03
N PRO A 14 39.87 11.70 -66.77
CA PRO A 14 41.04 12.12 -66.03
C PRO A 14 40.99 11.59 -64.60
N LYS A 15 42.16 11.27 -64.07
CA LYS A 15 42.37 11.01 -62.64
C LYS A 15 41.77 12.17 -61.84
N THR A 16 40.56 12.01 -61.33
CA THR A 16 40.02 12.91 -60.32
C THR A 16 40.72 12.60 -59.02
N GLU A 17 41.75 13.40 -58.77
CA GLU A 17 42.31 13.68 -57.46
C GLU A 17 41.20 13.85 -56.42
N GLY A 18 41.49 13.38 -55.21
CA GLY A 18 40.53 13.12 -54.15
C GLY A 18 39.43 14.17 -53.99
N ALA A 19 38.18 13.73 -54.16
CA ALA A 19 37.07 14.39 -53.51
C ALA A 19 37.28 14.25 -51.99
N PRO A 20 37.24 15.35 -51.21
CA PRO A 20 37.40 15.27 -49.78
C PRO A 20 36.26 14.41 -49.23
N GLU A 21 36.63 13.30 -48.60
CA GLU A 21 35.73 12.50 -47.78
C GLU A 21 35.02 13.47 -46.83
N ALA A 22 33.68 13.52 -46.89
CA ALA A 22 32.91 14.42 -46.06
C ALA A 22 33.23 14.07 -44.61
N ILE A 23 34.05 14.90 -43.95
CA ILE A 23 34.37 14.77 -42.53
C ILE A 23 33.07 15.07 -41.79
N LEU A 24 32.26 14.02 -41.59
CA LEU A 24 31.17 14.05 -40.63
C LEU A 24 31.80 14.51 -39.31
N PRO A 25 31.29 15.59 -38.69
CA PRO A 25 31.91 16.13 -37.49
C PRO A 25 32.05 14.98 -36.49
N GLU A 26 33.29 14.70 -36.07
CA GLU A 26 33.58 13.67 -35.07
C GLU A 26 32.58 13.84 -33.93
N ARG A 27 31.62 12.94 -33.83
CA ARG A 27 30.67 12.95 -32.72
C ARG A 27 31.44 12.44 -31.51
N LYS A 28 32.24 13.32 -30.89
CA LYS A 28 33.11 13.06 -29.73
C LYS A 28 32.39 12.33 -28.60
N LEU A 29 31.06 12.45 -28.52
CA LEU A 29 30.21 11.75 -27.56
C LEU A 29 30.03 10.25 -27.89
N ILE A 30 29.88 9.89 -29.17
CA ILE A 30 29.71 8.50 -29.62
C ILE A 30 31.01 7.70 -29.44
N ASN A 31 32.16 8.31 -29.75
CA ASN A 31 33.45 7.66 -29.53
C ASN A 31 33.78 7.43 -28.04
N LYS A 32 33.26 8.29 -27.14
CA LYS A 32 33.36 8.09 -25.68
C LYS A 32 32.39 7.03 -25.17
N HIS A 33 31.24 6.86 -25.83
CA HIS A 33 30.27 5.82 -25.50
C HIS A 33 30.83 4.40 -25.71
N ALA A 34 31.68 4.22 -26.73
CA ALA A 34 32.35 2.95 -26.99
C ALA A 34 33.23 2.45 -25.82
N ILE A 35 33.72 3.34 -24.94
CA ILE A 35 34.48 2.95 -23.74
C ILE A 35 33.57 2.29 -22.71
N LEU A 36 32.34 2.81 -22.58
CA LEU A 36 31.31 2.27 -21.70
C LEU A 36 30.81 0.91 -22.21
N GLU A 37 30.51 0.81 -23.51
CA GLU A 37 30.00 -0.41 -24.15
C GLU A 37 30.99 -1.57 -24.11
N LYS A 38 32.30 -1.29 -24.23
CA LYS A 38 33.34 -2.33 -24.25
C LYS A 38 33.75 -2.80 -22.85
N ASN A 39 33.34 -2.10 -21.79
CA ASN A 39 33.69 -2.44 -20.42
C ASN A 39 32.44 -2.79 -19.60
N ALA A 40 32.20 -4.09 -19.42
CA ALA A 40 31.04 -4.60 -18.69
C ALA A 40 30.95 -4.07 -17.25
N THR A 41 32.08 -3.94 -16.54
CA THR A 41 32.10 -3.42 -15.17
C THR A 41 31.70 -1.94 -15.14
N LEU A 42 32.22 -1.14 -16.08
CA LEU A 42 31.91 0.29 -16.15
C LEU A 42 30.43 0.53 -16.50
N LEU A 43 29.90 -0.26 -17.44
CA LEU A 43 28.48 -0.23 -17.79
C LEU A 43 27.59 -0.59 -16.60
N LEU A 44 27.92 -1.67 -15.87
CA LEU A 44 27.18 -2.11 -14.70
C LEU A 44 27.17 -1.04 -13.60
N VAL A 45 28.32 -0.50 -13.23
CA VAL A 45 28.42 0.55 -12.20
C VAL A 45 27.66 1.80 -12.62
N SER A 46 27.79 2.23 -13.87
CA SER A 46 27.11 3.42 -14.36
C SER A 46 25.59 3.24 -14.40
N SER A 47 25.10 2.06 -14.81
CA SER A 47 23.67 1.73 -14.78
C SER A 47 23.10 1.70 -13.36
N LEU A 48 23.86 1.13 -12.41
CA LEU A 48 23.47 1.11 -11.00
C LEU A 48 23.34 2.52 -10.43
N ILE A 49 24.31 3.40 -10.73
CA ILE A 49 24.27 4.80 -10.28
C ILE A 49 23.02 5.51 -10.83
N VAL A 50 22.73 5.35 -12.13
CA VAL A 50 21.58 5.99 -12.77
C VAL A 50 20.26 5.52 -12.15
N VAL A 51 20.10 4.21 -11.91
CA VAL A 51 18.89 3.66 -11.26
C VAL A 51 18.79 4.11 -9.80
N ALA A 52 19.91 4.14 -9.06
CA ALA A 52 19.94 4.53 -7.65
C ALA A 52 19.53 5.99 -7.43
N ILE A 53 19.82 6.89 -8.38
CA ILE A 53 19.44 8.31 -8.28
C ILE A 53 17.91 8.46 -8.17
N GLY A 54 17.13 7.69 -8.94
CA GLY A 54 15.66 7.74 -8.87
C GLY A 54 15.15 7.37 -7.48
N GLY A 55 15.60 6.23 -6.95
CA GLY A 55 15.25 5.81 -5.59
C GLY A 55 15.71 6.80 -4.51
N LEU A 56 16.91 7.38 -4.65
CA LEU A 56 17.42 8.36 -3.70
C LEU A 56 16.56 9.64 -3.67
N VAL A 57 16.14 10.14 -4.83
CA VAL A 57 15.36 11.39 -4.94
C VAL A 57 13.90 11.19 -4.50
N GLU A 58 13.30 10.03 -4.76
CA GLU A 58 11.89 9.78 -4.44
C GLU A 58 11.69 9.27 -3.01
N ILE A 59 12.55 8.38 -2.50
CA ILE A 59 12.34 7.68 -1.22
C ILE A 59 13.01 8.43 -0.07
N ALA A 60 14.27 8.85 -0.21
CA ALA A 60 15.03 9.37 0.91
C ALA A 60 14.42 10.63 1.54
N PRO A 61 13.91 11.63 0.77
CA PRO A 61 13.29 12.82 1.36
C PRO A 61 12.07 12.52 2.23
N LEU A 62 11.29 11.47 1.91
CA LEU A 62 10.09 11.11 2.68
C LEU A 62 10.40 10.70 4.13
N PHE A 63 11.62 10.23 4.43
CA PHE A 63 12.04 9.94 5.80
C PHE A 63 12.35 11.19 6.64
N TYR A 64 12.64 12.32 6.00
CA TYR A 64 13.08 13.56 6.68
C TYR A 64 12.03 14.67 6.66
N LEU A 65 11.13 14.66 5.66
CA LEU A 65 10.11 15.69 5.50
C LEU A 65 8.92 15.40 6.43
N GLN A 66 8.95 15.95 7.64
CA GLN A 66 7.83 15.86 8.60
C GLN A 66 6.53 16.50 8.05
N ASN A 67 6.63 17.34 7.03
CA ASN A 67 5.50 18.02 6.40
C ASN A 67 4.63 17.07 5.55
N THR A 68 5.10 15.87 5.23
CA THR A 68 4.31 14.89 4.45
C THR A 68 3.30 14.14 5.31
N ILE A 69 3.38 14.26 6.63
CA ILE A 69 2.41 13.68 7.57
C ILE A 69 1.65 14.83 8.18
N GLU A 70 0.36 14.91 7.88
CA GLU A 70 -0.52 15.91 8.47
C GLU A 70 -0.55 15.74 9.99
N LYS A 71 -0.52 16.86 10.73
CA LYS A 71 -0.72 16.83 12.18
C LYS A 71 -2.20 16.58 12.43
N VAL A 72 -2.53 15.36 12.79
CA VAL A 72 -3.88 14.97 13.22
C VAL A 72 -3.82 14.46 14.65
N GLU A 73 -4.83 14.81 15.43
CA GLU A 73 -5.04 14.22 16.75
C GLU A 73 -5.90 12.95 16.61
N GLY A 74 -5.66 11.98 17.48
CA GLY A 74 -6.56 10.82 17.64
C GLY A 74 -6.13 9.52 16.95
N VAL A 75 -5.13 9.54 16.06
CA VAL A 75 -4.62 8.29 15.44
C VAL A 75 -3.83 7.50 16.47
N ARG A 76 -4.40 6.37 16.90
CA ARG A 76 -3.75 5.41 17.81
C ARG A 76 -3.30 4.15 17.05
N PRO A 77 -2.36 3.36 17.60
CA PRO A 77 -2.12 2.01 17.13
C PRO A 77 -3.39 1.15 17.16
N TYR A 78 -3.46 0.16 16.27
CA TYR A 78 -4.52 -0.85 16.29
C TYR A 78 -4.53 -1.60 17.61
N THR A 79 -5.70 -1.98 18.10
CA THR A 79 -5.77 -2.96 19.19
C THR A 79 -5.21 -4.31 18.71
N PRO A 80 -4.87 -5.24 19.63
CA PRO A 80 -4.45 -6.58 19.26
C PRO A 80 -5.44 -7.33 18.36
N LEU A 81 -6.76 -7.19 18.60
CA LEU A 81 -7.79 -7.83 17.78
C LEU A 81 -7.91 -7.16 16.39
N GLU A 82 -7.91 -5.82 16.33
CA GLU A 82 -7.92 -5.06 15.07
C GLU A 82 -6.68 -5.40 14.21
N LEU A 83 -5.51 -5.53 14.84
CA LEU A 83 -4.27 -5.89 14.16
C LEU A 83 -4.34 -7.30 13.58
N LYS A 84 -4.88 -8.27 14.33
CA LYS A 84 -5.13 -9.62 13.81
C LYS A 84 -6.15 -9.62 12.66
N GLY A 85 -7.19 -8.78 12.76
CA GLY A 85 -8.17 -8.58 11.70
C GLY A 85 -7.56 -8.04 10.42
N ARG A 86 -6.63 -7.09 10.55
CA ARG A 86 -5.83 -6.56 9.45
C ARG A 86 -4.95 -7.63 8.80
N ASP A 87 -4.34 -8.51 9.60
CA ASP A 87 -3.57 -9.64 9.05
C ASP A 87 -4.46 -10.59 8.24
N ILE A 88 -5.68 -10.84 8.73
CA ILE A 88 -6.68 -11.65 8.02
C ILE A 88 -7.11 -10.94 6.72
N TYR A 89 -7.37 -9.64 6.76
CA TYR A 89 -7.67 -8.83 5.56
C TYR A 89 -6.57 -8.97 4.49
N ILE A 90 -5.30 -8.97 4.91
CA ILE A 90 -4.15 -9.19 4.02
C ILE A 90 -4.11 -10.65 3.53
N ARG A 91 -4.28 -11.63 4.42
CA ARG A 91 -4.25 -13.07 4.09
C ARG A 91 -5.31 -13.44 3.05
N GLU A 92 -6.52 -12.92 3.20
CA GLU A 92 -7.65 -13.16 2.30
C GLU A 92 -7.57 -12.37 0.99
N GLY A 93 -6.58 -11.48 0.85
CA GLY A 93 -6.34 -10.72 -0.37
C GLY A 93 -7.40 -9.64 -0.64
N CYS A 94 -8.07 -9.13 0.39
CA CYS A 94 -9.12 -8.12 0.25
C CYS A 94 -8.63 -6.87 -0.52
N TYR A 95 -7.36 -6.51 -0.33
CA TYR A 95 -6.68 -5.40 -1.02
C TYR A 95 -6.63 -5.54 -2.56
N VAL A 96 -6.86 -6.74 -3.12
CA VAL A 96 -6.90 -6.95 -4.58
C VAL A 96 -8.19 -6.35 -5.18
N CYS A 97 -9.24 -6.22 -4.38
CA CYS A 97 -10.54 -5.72 -4.79
C CYS A 97 -10.90 -4.38 -4.16
N HIS A 98 -10.42 -4.11 -2.96
CA HIS A 98 -10.77 -2.93 -2.17
C HIS A 98 -9.55 -2.05 -1.94
N SER A 99 -9.74 -0.75 -2.12
CA SER A 99 -8.75 0.25 -1.73
C SER A 99 -9.06 0.84 -0.37
N GLN A 100 -8.02 1.31 0.31
CA GLN A 100 -8.15 2.15 1.50
C GLN A 100 -7.39 3.46 1.28
N MET A 101 -7.81 4.23 0.26
CA MET A 101 -7.25 5.54 -0.04
C MET A 101 -8.26 6.36 -0.86
N ILE A 102 -8.94 7.28 -0.20
CA ILE A 102 -9.91 8.18 -0.85
C ILE A 102 -9.16 9.37 -1.43
N ARG A 103 -9.35 9.62 -2.73
CA ARG A 103 -8.69 10.73 -3.43
C ARG A 103 -9.40 12.06 -3.17
N PRO A 104 -8.70 13.21 -3.23
CA PRO A 104 -9.27 14.54 -2.99
C PRO A 104 -10.09 15.05 -4.19
N MET A 105 -11.06 14.25 -4.64
CA MET A 105 -11.99 14.59 -5.71
C MET A 105 -13.39 14.65 -5.12
N ARG A 106 -14.19 15.64 -5.52
CA ARG A 106 -15.55 15.83 -4.99
C ARG A 106 -16.43 14.58 -5.05
N ASP A 107 -16.44 13.86 -6.17
CA ASP A 107 -17.24 12.63 -6.34
C ASP A 107 -16.77 11.50 -5.40
N GLU A 108 -15.47 11.41 -5.11
CA GLU A 108 -14.98 10.45 -4.10
C GLU A 108 -15.37 10.85 -2.70
N VAL A 109 -15.33 12.14 -2.40
CA VAL A 109 -15.72 12.65 -1.08
C VAL A 109 -17.20 12.46 -0.82
N GLU A 110 -18.06 12.73 -1.81
CA GLU A 110 -19.50 12.49 -1.71
C GLU A 110 -19.82 10.99 -1.54
N ARG A 111 -19.03 10.10 -2.15
CA ARG A 111 -19.24 8.64 -2.07
C ARG A 111 -18.71 8.02 -0.78
N TYR A 112 -17.47 8.33 -0.41
CA TYR A 112 -16.72 7.63 0.63
C TYR A 112 -16.45 8.47 1.88
N GLY A 113 -16.67 9.79 1.85
CA GLY A 113 -16.36 10.69 2.96
C GLY A 113 -15.03 11.42 2.77
N HIS A 114 -14.51 12.05 3.82
CA HIS A 114 -13.28 12.85 3.73
C HIS A 114 -12.14 12.07 3.08
N PHE A 115 -11.38 12.74 2.19
CA PHE A 115 -10.22 12.15 1.54
C PHE A 115 -9.20 11.64 2.57
N SER A 116 -8.43 10.62 2.20
CA SER A 116 -7.48 10.01 3.13
C SER A 116 -6.29 10.93 3.36
N LEU A 117 -5.90 11.08 4.62
CA LEU A 117 -4.69 11.78 5.05
C LEU A 117 -3.54 10.79 5.20
N ALA A 118 -2.30 11.24 5.00
CA ALA A 118 -1.13 10.37 5.13
C ALA A 118 -0.96 9.84 6.56
N ALA A 119 -1.36 10.65 7.55
CA ALA A 119 -1.30 10.30 8.97
C ALA A 119 -2.15 9.07 9.34
N GLU A 120 -3.22 8.77 8.60
CA GLU A 120 -4.09 7.62 8.89
C GLU A 120 -3.40 6.28 8.68
N SER A 121 -2.44 6.23 7.75
CA SER A 121 -1.68 5.03 7.43
C SER A 121 -0.30 4.99 8.08
N MET A 122 -0.03 5.87 9.06
CA MET A 122 1.29 5.98 9.69
C MET A 122 1.71 4.70 10.44
N TYR A 123 0.75 3.91 10.92
CA TYR A 123 0.99 2.63 11.60
C TYR A 123 0.69 1.41 10.72
N ASP A 124 0.44 1.62 9.42
CA ASP A 124 0.17 0.52 8.51
C ASP A 124 1.46 -0.10 7.98
N HIS A 125 1.85 -1.22 8.58
CA HIS A 125 2.95 -2.04 8.10
C HIS A 125 2.43 -3.39 7.57
N PRO A 126 2.36 -3.64 6.24
CA PRO A 126 2.55 -2.69 5.13
C PRO A 126 1.28 -1.87 4.81
N PHE A 127 1.41 -0.70 4.18
CA PHE A 127 0.28 0.16 3.80
C PHE A 127 -0.83 -0.60 3.03
N GLN A 128 -2.10 -0.26 3.25
CA GLN A 128 -3.26 -0.92 2.62
C GLN A 128 -3.93 -0.08 1.52
N TRP A 129 -3.22 0.91 0.97
CA TRP A 129 -3.73 1.68 -0.15
C TRP A 129 -3.91 0.74 -1.35
N GLY A 130 -5.12 0.74 -1.94
CA GLY A 130 -5.41 -0.15 -3.05
C GLY A 130 -4.89 0.40 -4.37
N SER A 131 -4.58 -0.51 -5.28
CA SER A 131 -4.24 -0.21 -6.67
C SER A 131 -5.41 -0.45 -7.63
N LYS A 132 -6.49 -1.09 -7.16
CA LYS A 132 -7.68 -1.45 -7.92
C LYS A 132 -8.93 -1.31 -7.06
N ARG A 133 -10.06 -1.02 -7.69
CA ARG A 133 -11.41 -1.00 -7.09
C ARG A 133 -12.34 -1.89 -7.89
N THR A 134 -12.35 -3.17 -7.54
CA THR A 134 -13.38 -4.12 -7.98
C THR A 134 -14.61 -3.98 -7.08
N GLY A 135 -14.38 -3.83 -5.77
CA GLY A 135 -15.36 -3.38 -4.79
C GLY A 135 -15.14 -1.90 -4.40
N PRO A 136 -16.00 -1.35 -3.52
CA PRO A 136 -15.89 0.02 -3.04
C PRO A 136 -14.62 0.26 -2.20
N ASP A 137 -14.23 1.53 -2.04
CA ASP A 137 -13.18 1.92 -1.08
C ASP A 137 -13.64 1.69 0.37
N LEU A 138 -12.73 1.23 1.23
CA LEU A 138 -13.01 0.86 2.63
C LEU A 138 -12.39 1.82 3.66
N ALA A 139 -11.67 2.87 3.25
CA ALA A 139 -10.97 3.77 4.18
C ALA A 139 -11.86 4.48 5.22
N ARG A 140 -13.18 4.43 5.03
CA ARG A 140 -14.20 5.08 5.88
C ARG A 140 -15.39 4.17 6.13
N VAL A 141 -15.19 2.85 6.17
CA VAL A 141 -16.28 1.89 6.39
C VAL A 141 -16.69 1.78 7.86
N GLY A 142 -15.84 2.23 8.80
CA GLY A 142 -16.13 2.21 10.23
C GLY A 142 -17.46 2.88 10.56
N GLY A 143 -18.35 2.15 11.22
CA GLY A 143 -19.68 2.61 11.61
C GLY A 143 -20.70 2.77 10.47
N ARG A 144 -20.34 2.52 9.20
CA ARG A 144 -21.30 2.61 8.07
C ARG A 144 -22.27 1.44 8.01
N TYR A 145 -21.83 0.26 8.42
CA TYR A 145 -22.62 -0.97 8.42
C TYR A 145 -22.58 -1.59 9.82
N SER A 146 -23.64 -2.31 10.18
CA SER A 146 -23.67 -3.07 11.43
C SER A 146 -22.79 -4.30 11.34
N ASP A 147 -22.36 -4.82 12.48
CA ASP A 147 -21.59 -6.06 12.52
C ASP A 147 -22.40 -7.23 11.92
N ALA A 148 -23.71 -7.29 12.18
CA ALA A 148 -24.62 -8.25 11.54
C ALA A 148 -24.59 -8.18 10.00
N TRP A 149 -24.56 -6.97 9.43
CA TRP A 149 -24.43 -6.81 7.97
C TRP A 149 -23.07 -7.33 7.50
N HIS A 150 -21.98 -7.07 8.24
CA HIS A 150 -20.67 -7.62 7.91
C HIS A 150 -20.65 -9.15 7.98
N ILE A 151 -21.32 -9.77 8.96
CA ILE A 151 -21.45 -11.22 9.06
C ILE A 151 -22.15 -11.77 7.82
N ASP A 152 -23.35 -11.29 7.51
CA ASP A 152 -24.14 -11.76 6.36
C ASP A 152 -23.39 -11.53 5.05
N HIS A 153 -22.75 -10.37 4.90
CA HIS A 153 -21.97 -10.02 3.72
C HIS A 153 -20.72 -10.89 3.57
N MET A 154 -20.02 -11.28 4.65
CA MET A 154 -18.85 -12.16 4.55
C MET A 154 -19.27 -13.60 4.28
N GLN A 155 -20.37 -14.08 4.86
CA GLN A 155 -20.88 -15.43 4.62
C GLN A 155 -21.39 -15.59 3.18
N ASP A 156 -22.22 -14.66 2.71
CA ASP A 156 -22.75 -14.66 1.36
C ASP A 156 -22.97 -13.22 0.87
N PRO A 157 -21.98 -12.60 0.19
CA PRO A 157 -22.14 -11.24 -0.33
C PRO A 157 -23.37 -11.05 -1.23
N ARG A 158 -23.80 -12.11 -1.94
CA ARG A 158 -24.96 -12.07 -2.85
C ARG A 158 -26.30 -12.09 -2.10
N SER A 159 -26.31 -12.51 -0.85
CA SER A 159 -27.53 -12.50 -0.01
C SER A 159 -27.96 -11.08 0.34
N VAL A 160 -27.01 -10.17 0.54
CA VAL A 160 -27.24 -8.75 0.90
C VAL A 160 -27.06 -7.80 -0.28
N VAL A 161 -26.24 -8.16 -1.27
CA VAL A 161 -26.00 -7.41 -2.49
C VAL A 161 -26.03 -8.38 -3.68
N PRO A 162 -27.21 -8.61 -4.31
CA PRO A 162 -27.40 -9.65 -5.34
C PRO A 162 -26.40 -9.62 -6.50
N GLU A 163 -25.96 -8.42 -6.90
CA GLU A 163 -25.01 -8.19 -7.99
C GLU A 163 -23.53 -8.27 -7.55
N SER A 164 -23.26 -8.62 -6.29
CA SER A 164 -21.90 -8.68 -5.75
C SER A 164 -21.08 -9.76 -6.45
N ILE A 165 -19.88 -9.36 -6.88
CA ILE A 165 -18.85 -10.26 -7.41
C ILE A 165 -17.80 -10.64 -6.36
N MET A 166 -18.00 -10.21 -5.10
CA MET A 166 -17.12 -10.57 -4.00
C MET A 166 -17.21 -12.07 -3.71
N PRO A 167 -16.08 -12.77 -3.47
CA PRO A 167 -16.08 -14.15 -2.99
C PRO A 167 -16.78 -14.29 -1.64
N ALA A 168 -17.30 -15.49 -1.36
CA ALA A 168 -17.79 -15.83 -0.03
C ALA A 168 -16.62 -16.18 0.89
N TYR A 169 -16.67 -15.77 2.15
CA TYR A 169 -15.70 -16.09 3.20
C TYR A 169 -16.36 -16.75 4.43
N PRO A 170 -17.19 -17.80 4.26
CA PRO A 170 -17.89 -18.42 5.37
C PRO A 170 -16.95 -19.10 6.37
N HIS A 171 -15.73 -19.47 5.97
CA HIS A 171 -14.76 -20.10 6.87
C HIS A 171 -14.31 -19.19 8.02
N LEU A 172 -14.41 -17.87 7.87
CA LEU A 172 -13.97 -16.91 8.90
C LEU A 172 -14.79 -17.03 10.19
N ILE A 173 -16.08 -17.36 10.09
CA ILE A 173 -16.94 -17.54 11.28
C ILE A 173 -16.76 -18.92 11.91
N GLU A 174 -16.15 -19.87 11.20
CA GLU A 174 -15.92 -21.23 11.69
C GLU A 174 -14.50 -21.42 12.25
N THR A 175 -13.58 -20.51 11.91
CA THR A 175 -12.17 -20.63 12.25
C THR A 175 -11.88 -19.86 13.56
N PRO A 176 -11.41 -20.54 14.61
CA PRO A 176 -10.96 -19.88 15.83
C PRO A 176 -9.77 -18.95 15.56
N LEU A 177 -9.75 -17.80 16.22
CA LEU A 177 -8.64 -16.86 16.08
C LEU A 177 -7.37 -17.41 16.78
N ASP A 178 -6.26 -17.48 16.05
CA ASP A 178 -4.94 -17.67 16.65
C ASP A 178 -4.35 -16.32 17.09
N PHE A 179 -4.32 -16.13 18.41
CA PHE A 179 -3.72 -14.99 19.08
C PHE A 179 -2.69 -15.43 20.15
N GLU A 180 -2.09 -16.63 20.02
CA GLU A 180 -1.05 -17.09 20.95
C GLU A 180 0.15 -16.14 20.97
N HIS A 181 0.60 -15.71 19.78
CA HIS A 181 1.78 -14.87 19.57
C HIS A 181 1.46 -13.39 19.31
N VAL A 182 0.28 -12.91 19.71
CA VAL A 182 -0.10 -11.51 19.43
C VAL A 182 0.83 -10.51 20.12
N GLY A 183 1.38 -10.83 21.30
CA GLY A 183 2.39 -9.99 21.96
C GLY A 183 3.71 -9.88 21.18
N ASP A 184 4.15 -10.97 20.54
CA ASP A 184 5.32 -10.95 19.65
C ASP A 184 5.05 -10.08 18.41
N HIS A 185 3.83 -10.10 17.89
CA HIS A 185 3.42 -9.23 16.78
C HIS A 185 3.47 -7.75 17.19
N LEU A 186 2.95 -7.39 18.37
CA LEU A 186 3.05 -6.02 18.89
C LEU A 186 4.51 -5.61 19.09
N SER A 187 5.36 -6.50 19.60
CA SER A 187 6.80 -6.27 19.74
C SER A 187 7.48 -6.00 18.39
N ALA A 188 7.07 -6.70 17.34
CA ALA A 188 7.54 -6.44 15.98
C ALA A 188 7.09 -5.07 15.45
N GLN A 189 5.87 -4.64 15.76
CA GLN A 189 5.37 -3.31 15.41
C GLN A 189 6.14 -2.19 16.15
N ILE A 190 6.54 -2.41 17.41
CA ILE A 190 7.43 -1.50 18.15
C ILE A 190 8.76 -1.31 17.41
N MET A 191 9.35 -2.39 16.89
CA MET A 191 10.63 -2.31 16.15
C MET A 191 10.56 -1.43 14.90
N VAL A 192 9.37 -1.30 14.28
CA VAL A 192 9.15 -0.43 13.11
C VAL A 192 8.59 0.95 13.46
N GLY A 193 8.47 1.28 14.75
CA GLY A 193 8.15 2.61 15.24
C GLY A 193 6.70 2.82 15.68
N VAL A 194 5.86 1.78 15.73
CA VAL A 194 4.51 1.88 16.27
C VAL A 194 4.58 2.03 17.80
N PRO A 195 3.93 3.04 18.41
CA PRO A 195 4.12 3.39 19.82
C PRO A 195 3.30 2.49 20.77
N TYR A 196 3.44 1.17 20.68
CA TYR A 196 2.97 0.27 21.74
C TYR A 196 3.88 0.35 22.97
N THR A 197 3.30 0.20 24.16
CA THR A 197 4.03 0.11 25.42
C THR A 197 4.36 -1.35 25.79
N GLU A 198 5.26 -1.56 26.76
CA GLU A 198 5.52 -2.90 27.32
C GLU A 198 4.25 -3.52 27.92
N ASP A 199 3.38 -2.70 28.51
CA ASP A 199 2.09 -3.14 29.04
C ASP A 199 1.16 -3.61 27.90
N ASN A 200 1.14 -2.92 26.76
CA ASN A 200 0.37 -3.37 25.60
C ASN A 200 0.82 -4.77 25.14
N VAL A 201 2.13 -5.03 25.13
CA VAL A 201 2.67 -6.34 24.78
C VAL A 201 2.31 -7.40 25.83
N ALA A 202 2.49 -7.08 27.11
CA ALA A 202 2.23 -8.00 28.23
C ALA A 202 0.75 -8.40 28.32
N PHE A 203 -0.16 -7.47 28.06
CA PHE A 203 -1.60 -7.70 28.12
C PHE A 203 -2.26 -8.02 26.78
N ALA A 204 -1.50 -8.11 25.68
CA ALA A 204 -2.04 -8.24 24.32
C ALA A 204 -3.11 -9.33 24.18
N ARG A 205 -2.88 -10.52 24.75
CA ARG A 205 -3.85 -11.64 24.73
C ARG A 205 -5.10 -11.35 25.55
N ALA A 206 -4.93 -10.72 26.71
CA ALA A 206 -6.06 -10.36 27.57
C ALA A 206 -6.89 -9.24 26.93
N ASP A 207 -6.25 -8.34 26.19
CA ASP A 207 -6.88 -7.25 25.46
C ASP A 207 -7.68 -7.76 24.24
N VAL A 208 -7.22 -8.81 23.54
CA VAL A 208 -8.04 -9.52 22.53
C VAL A 208 -9.35 -10.01 23.13
N VAL A 209 -9.27 -10.72 24.26
CA VAL A 209 -10.46 -11.27 24.95
C VAL A 209 -11.35 -10.16 25.48
N ALA A 210 -10.76 -9.10 26.04
CA ALA A 210 -11.52 -7.98 26.57
C ALA A 210 -12.28 -7.22 25.47
N GLN A 211 -11.73 -7.15 24.25
CA GLN A 211 -12.37 -6.40 23.17
C GLN A 211 -13.65 -7.06 22.65
N VAL A 212 -13.78 -8.39 22.77
CA VAL A 212 -14.99 -9.10 22.36
C VAL A 212 -16.03 -9.26 23.47
N ASP A 213 -15.71 -8.85 24.70
CA ASP A 213 -16.53 -9.03 25.89
C ASP A 213 -16.82 -7.69 26.58
N PRO A 214 -18.03 -7.12 26.38
CA PRO A 214 -18.47 -5.90 27.07
C PRO A 214 -18.41 -5.96 28.60
N ASP A 215 -18.51 -7.16 29.18
CA ASP A 215 -18.52 -7.38 30.62
C ASP A 215 -17.12 -7.72 31.17
N SER A 216 -16.08 -7.62 30.33
CA SER A 216 -14.71 -7.93 30.71
C SER A 216 -14.22 -7.04 31.85
N ALA A 217 -13.57 -7.65 32.85
CA ALA A 217 -12.91 -6.92 33.93
C ALA A 217 -11.79 -5.98 33.44
N ARG A 218 -11.33 -6.14 32.18
CA ARG A 218 -10.32 -5.28 31.55
C ARG A 218 -10.92 -4.22 30.62
N TYR A 219 -12.24 -4.06 30.57
CA TYR A 219 -12.90 -3.07 29.72
C TYR A 219 -12.27 -1.67 29.82
N ASP A 220 -12.14 -1.15 31.04
CA ASP A 220 -11.58 0.19 31.29
C ASP A 220 -10.09 0.26 30.91
N ALA A 221 -9.32 -0.77 31.26
CA ALA A 221 -7.89 -0.83 30.94
C ALA A 221 -7.63 -0.90 29.43
N LEU A 222 -8.51 -1.58 28.68
CA LEU A 222 -8.43 -1.63 27.22
C LEU A 222 -8.72 -0.26 26.60
N LEU A 223 -9.74 0.47 27.08
CA LEU A 223 -10.05 1.80 26.59
C LEU A 223 -9.01 2.85 26.96
N GLU A 224 -8.36 2.70 28.13
CA GLU A 224 -7.23 3.54 28.52
C GLU A 224 -6.03 3.31 27.58
N ALA A 225 -5.73 2.04 27.28
CA ALA A 225 -4.66 1.67 26.36
C ALA A 225 -4.95 2.04 24.90
N TYR A 226 -6.20 1.90 24.47
CA TYR A 226 -6.65 2.13 23.10
C TYR A 226 -7.92 2.99 23.07
N PRO A 227 -7.80 4.32 23.22
CA PRO A 227 -8.96 5.22 23.22
C PRO A 227 -9.83 5.05 21.96
N GLY A 228 -11.14 4.94 22.16
CA GLY A 228 -12.10 4.76 21.06
C GLY A 228 -12.10 3.35 20.43
N ALA A 229 -11.49 2.34 21.07
CA ALA A 229 -11.67 0.95 20.67
C ALA A 229 -13.13 0.52 20.78
N ASN A 230 -13.62 -0.16 19.75
CA ASN A 230 -14.92 -0.81 19.78
C ASN A 230 -14.82 -2.06 20.65
N ILE A 231 -15.68 -2.18 21.66
CA ILE A 231 -15.75 -3.35 22.55
C ILE A 231 -17.15 -3.96 22.45
N ARG A 232 -17.24 -5.17 21.89
CA ARG A 232 -18.47 -5.96 21.75
C ARG A 232 -18.15 -7.30 21.10
N ASN A 233 -19.07 -8.24 21.24
CA ASN A 233 -19.05 -9.46 20.45
C ASN A 233 -19.43 -9.11 19.00
N PHE A 234 -18.52 -9.29 18.05
CA PHE A 234 -18.69 -8.82 16.68
C PHE A 234 -19.39 -9.85 15.80
N ASP A 235 -19.20 -11.15 16.04
CA ASP A 235 -19.78 -12.23 15.23
C ASP A 235 -20.97 -12.96 15.89
N GLY A 236 -21.26 -12.67 17.17
CA GLY A 236 -22.32 -13.27 17.96
C GLY A 236 -22.03 -14.67 18.51
N ARG A 237 -20.79 -15.17 18.40
CA ARG A 237 -20.39 -16.51 18.87
C ARG A 237 -19.73 -16.46 20.23
N ALA A 238 -19.72 -17.61 20.92
CA ALA A 238 -19.06 -17.73 22.22
C ALA A 238 -17.54 -17.89 22.11
N GLU A 239 -17.05 -18.35 20.96
CA GLU A 239 -15.63 -18.51 20.66
C GLU A 239 -15.16 -17.31 19.84
N ILE A 240 -13.94 -16.83 20.08
CA ILE A 240 -13.34 -15.72 19.33
C ILE A 240 -12.90 -16.22 17.97
N THR A 241 -13.51 -15.71 16.90
CA THR A 241 -13.24 -16.18 15.54
C THR A 241 -12.38 -15.20 14.74
N GLU A 242 -11.92 -15.66 13.58
CA GLU A 242 -11.30 -14.78 12.60
C GLU A 242 -12.27 -13.70 12.08
N LEU A 243 -13.57 -13.99 12.05
CA LEU A 243 -14.58 -13.01 11.66
C LEU A 243 -14.70 -11.88 12.69
N ASP A 244 -14.61 -12.16 14.00
CA ASP A 244 -14.56 -11.11 15.02
C ASP A 244 -13.41 -10.12 14.75
N ALA A 245 -12.22 -10.66 14.51
CA ALA A 245 -11.04 -9.88 14.26
C ALA A 245 -11.20 -9.01 13.00
N LEU A 246 -11.67 -9.60 11.90
CA LEU A 246 -11.87 -8.88 10.64
C LEU A 246 -12.91 -7.76 10.80
N ILE A 247 -14.02 -8.01 11.49
CA ILE A 247 -15.04 -6.98 11.73
C ILE A 247 -14.48 -5.87 12.63
N ALA A 248 -13.77 -6.20 13.69
CA ALA A 248 -13.11 -5.22 14.55
C ALA A 248 -12.19 -4.29 13.74
N TYR A 249 -11.39 -4.85 12.82
CA TYR A 249 -10.56 -4.08 11.89
C TYR A 249 -11.39 -3.18 10.97
N LEU A 250 -12.42 -3.71 10.30
CA LEU A 250 -13.26 -2.90 9.41
C LEU A 250 -13.96 -1.76 10.15
N GLN A 251 -14.38 -2.00 11.39
CA GLN A 251 -15.10 -1.02 12.20
C GLN A 251 -14.22 0.14 12.70
N VAL A 252 -12.89 0.01 12.67
CA VAL A 252 -11.97 1.10 13.03
C VAL A 252 -11.51 1.94 11.83
N LEU A 253 -11.76 1.47 10.60
CA LEU A 253 -11.30 2.17 9.40
C LEU A 253 -11.96 3.53 9.23
N GLY A 254 -11.14 4.58 9.37
CA GLY A 254 -11.53 5.96 9.18
C GLY A 254 -12.24 6.60 10.37
N THR A 255 -12.22 5.97 11.54
CA THR A 255 -12.83 6.51 12.76
C THR A 255 -11.86 7.30 13.64
N MET A 256 -10.55 7.14 13.43
CA MET A 256 -9.52 7.66 14.33
C MET A 256 -9.17 9.14 14.12
N VAL A 257 -9.51 9.72 12.97
CA VAL A 257 -9.16 11.11 12.65
C VAL A 257 -10.32 12.04 12.94
N ASP A 258 -10.04 13.08 13.72
CA ASP A 258 -10.92 14.24 13.83
C ASP A 258 -10.65 15.23 12.69
N PHE A 259 -11.46 15.15 11.62
CA PHE A 259 -11.36 16.02 10.45
C PHE A 259 -11.65 17.49 10.74
N SER A 260 -12.24 17.84 11.90
CA SER A 260 -12.48 19.25 12.27
C SER A 260 -11.19 20.00 12.62
N THR A 261 -10.15 19.27 13.01
CA THR A 261 -8.82 19.81 13.34
C THR A 261 -7.95 20.04 12.09
N TYR A 262 -8.38 19.54 10.94
CA TYR A 262 -7.64 19.64 9.69
C TYR A 262 -7.98 20.94 8.94
N GLU A 263 -6.99 21.83 8.81
CA GLU A 263 -7.10 23.01 7.96
C GLU A 263 -6.69 22.64 6.52
N VAL A 264 -7.66 22.70 5.60
CA VAL A 264 -7.35 22.63 4.16
C VAL A 264 -6.54 23.89 3.81
N GLU A 265 -5.24 23.75 3.55
CA GLU A 265 -4.51 24.83 2.91
C GLU A 265 -5.16 25.11 1.56
N THR A 266 -5.96 26.18 1.48
CA THR A 266 -6.45 26.70 0.21
C THR A 266 -5.25 27.08 -0.64
N SER A 267 -4.91 26.22 -1.60
CA SER A 267 -3.78 26.42 -2.50
C SER A 267 -3.89 27.79 -3.16
N ARG A 268 -2.85 28.62 -2.99
CA ARG A 268 -2.61 29.81 -3.81
C ARG A 268 -2.25 29.42 -5.24
#